data_AF-A0A535B9N3-F1
#
_entry.id   AF-A0A535B9N3-F1
#
_cell.length_a   1.000
_cell.length_b   1.000
_cell.length_c   1.000
_cell.angle_alpha   90.00
_cell.angle_beta   90.00
_cell.angle_gamma   90.00
#
_symmetry.space_group_name_H-M   'P 1'
#
loop_
_entity.id
_entity.type
_entity.pdbx_description
1 polymer ?
#
loop_
_entity_poly.entity_id
_entity_poly.type
_entity_poly.pdbx_seq_one_letter_code
_entity_poly.pdbx_strand_id
1 'polypeptide(L)' 'MVEETHNLFADLSERAPYIKREGIASLTQILAENDAKLASFKAESIVEDRFVRELESSGLIKNLYR' A
#
# COMPACT_ATOMS: atom_id res chain seq x y z
N MET A 1 20.25 -20.35 -5.42
CA MET A 1 19.27 -20.65 -6.50
C MET A 1 17.87 -20.10 -6.21
N VAL A 2 17.04 -20.67 -5.32
CA VAL A 2 15.65 -20.19 -5.12
C VAL A 2 15.61 -18.72 -4.65
N GLU A 3 16.48 -18.35 -3.72
CA GLU A 3 16.53 -17.00 -3.14
C GLU A 3 17.02 -15.94 -4.15
N GLU A 4 18.01 -16.28 -4.97
CA GLU A 4 18.50 -15.41 -6.06
C GLU A 4 17.45 -15.22 -7.16
N THR A 5 16.75 -16.29 -7.53
CA THR A 5 15.65 -16.22 -8.49
C THR A 5 14.48 -15.39 -7.94
N HIS A 6 14.15 -15.54 -6.66
CA HIS A 6 13.13 -14.73 -6.00
C HIS A 6 13.49 -13.23 -6.01
N ASN A 7 14.73 -12.89 -5.66
CA ASN A 7 15.17 -11.49 -5.63
C ASN A 7 15.22 -10.87 -7.04
N LEU A 8 15.65 -11.64 -8.04
CA LEU A 8 15.62 -11.21 -9.43
C LEU A 8 14.19 -10.93 -9.92
N PHE A 9 13.23 -11.79 -9.59
CA PHE A 9 11.82 -11.58 -9.95
C PHE A 9 11.19 -10.41 -9.18
N ALA A 10 11.55 -10.21 -7.91
CA ALA A 10 11.04 -9.11 -7.10
C ALA A 10 11.47 -7.73 -7.64
N ASP A 11 12.66 -7.63 -8.24
CA ASP A 11 13.17 -6.41 -8.87
C ASP A 11 12.57 -6.15 -10.25
N LEU A 12 12.19 -7.21 -10.97
CA LEU A 12 11.54 -7.14 -12.29
C LEU A 12 10.02 -6.94 -12.22
N SER A 13 9.43 -7.21 -11.06
CA SER A 13 8.01 -6.98 -10.82
C SER A 13 7.80 -5.54 -10.35
N GLU A 14 6.89 -4.79 -10.98
CA GLU A 14 6.43 -3.52 -10.40
C GLU A 14 5.98 -3.79 -8.96
N ARG A 15 6.61 -3.10 -7.99
CA ARG A 15 6.34 -3.24 -6.54
C ARG A 15 4.92 -2.75 -6.23
N ALA A 16 3.95 -3.58 -6.57
CA ALA A 16 2.51 -3.41 -6.47
C ALA A 16 1.93 -2.18 -7.22
N PRO A 17 0.78 -2.33 -7.90
CA PRO A 17 0.11 -1.25 -8.63
C PRO A 17 -0.59 -0.23 -7.71
N TYR A 18 -0.22 -0.16 -6.43
CA TYR A 18 -0.90 0.66 -5.43
C TYR A 18 0.01 1.77 -4.95
N ILE A 19 -0.56 2.98 -4.93
CA ILE A 19 0.11 4.15 -4.36
C ILE A 19 0.35 3.94 -2.86
N LYS A 20 1.56 4.25 -2.39
CA LYS A 20 1.89 4.20 -0.96
C LYS A 20 1.08 5.25 -0.19
N ARG A 21 0.93 5.07 1.13
CA ARG A 21 0.19 6.00 2.00
C ARG A 21 0.73 7.43 1.91
N GLU A 22 2.05 7.59 1.84
CA GLU A 22 2.72 8.89 1.67
C GLU A 22 2.38 9.52 0.31
N GLY A 23 2.20 8.69 -0.71
CA GLY A 23 1.76 9.12 -2.04
C GLY A 23 0.31 9.62 -2.01
N ILE A 24 -0.59 8.95 -1.29
CA ILE A 24 -1.98 9.38 -1.10
C ILE A 24 -2.04 10.71 -0.36
N ALA A 25 -1.23 10.87 0.70
CA ALA A 25 -1.14 12.13 1.44
C ALA A 25 -0.68 13.28 0.54
N SER A 26 0.38 13.06 -0.24
CA SER A 26 0.90 14.04 -1.21
C SER A 26 -0.15 14.41 -2.26
N LEU A 27 -0.86 13.41 -2.81
CA LEU A 27 -1.90 13.62 -3.82
C LEU A 27 -3.08 14.42 -3.27
N THR A 28 -3.51 14.10 -2.04
CA THR A 28 -4.61 14.79 -1.36
C THR A 28 -4.26 16.26 -1.13
N GLN A 29 -3.00 16.55 -0.80
CA GLN A 29 -2.52 17.92 -0.61
C GLN A 29 -2.48 18.72 -1.91
N ILE A 30 -2.05 18.11 -3.03
CA ILE A 30 -2.09 18.73 -4.36
C ILE A 30 -3.53 19.00 -4.80
N LEU A 31 -4.44 18.04 -4.59
CA LEU A 31 -5.85 18.20 -4.96
C LEU A 31 -6.57 19.25 -4.09
N ALA A 32 -6.14 19.43 -2.85
CA ALA A 32 -6.66 20.45 -1.95
C ALA A 32 -6.41 21.89 -2.43
N GLU A 33 -5.43 22.11 -3.31
CA GLU A 33 -5.20 23.41 -3.96
C GLU A 33 -6.38 23.82 -4.86
N ASN A 34 -7.14 22.83 -5.36
CA ASN A 34 -8.27 23.03 -6.26
C ASN A 34 -9.64 22.85 -5.57
N ASP A 35 -9.71 22.05 -4.49
CA ASP A 35 -10.89 21.90 -3.65
C ASP A 35 -10.53 21.83 -2.16
N ALA A 36 -10.84 22.90 -1.43
CA ALA A 36 -10.53 23.04 -0.01
C ALA A 36 -11.18 21.96 0.87
N LYS A 37 -12.23 21.25 0.42
CA LYS A 37 -12.83 20.14 1.18
C LYS A 37 -11.86 18.96 1.32
N LEU A 38 -10.97 18.79 0.35
CA LEU A 38 -9.98 17.71 0.33
C LEU A 38 -8.83 17.97 1.31
N ALA A 39 -8.63 19.20 1.78
CA ALA A 39 -7.60 19.53 2.77
C ALA A 39 -7.79 18.79 4.13
N SER A 40 -9.03 18.38 4.42
CA SER A 40 -9.37 17.67 5.66
C SER A 40 -9.28 16.14 5.55
N PHE A 41 -9.09 15.61 4.34
CA PHE A 41 -9.00 14.18 4.12
C PHE A 41 -7.68 13.63 4.67
N LYS A 42 -7.78 12.56 5.45
CA LYS A 42 -6.62 11.83 5.96
C LYS A 42 -6.35 10.61 5.10
N ALA A 43 -5.09 10.27 4.86
CA ALA A 43 -4.75 9.10 4.06
C ALA A 43 -5.36 7.80 4.65
N GLU A 44 -5.49 7.72 5.98
CA GLU A 44 -6.13 6.60 6.69
C GLU A 44 -7.63 6.47 6.42
N SER A 45 -8.28 7.52 5.92
CA SER A 45 -9.69 7.48 5.50
C SER A 45 -9.87 6.99 4.06
N ILE A 46 -8.78 6.95 3.29
CA ILE A 46 -8.75 6.54 1.88
C ILE A 46 -8.21 5.10 1.77
N VAL A 47 -7.23 4.76 2.62
CA VAL A 47 -6.64 3.42 2.69
C VAL A 47 -7.47 2.53 3.61
N GLU A 48 -8.04 1.47 3.04
CA GLU A 48 -8.80 0.48 3.79
C GLU A 48 -7.87 -0.60 4.37
N ASP A 49 -7.34 -0.34 5.56
CA ASP A 49 -6.44 -1.27 6.24
C ASP A 49 -7.15 -2.53 6.77
N ARG A 50 -8.50 -2.56 6.82
CA ARG A 50 -9.26 -3.67 7.43
C ARG A 50 -8.93 -5.02 6.80
N PHE A 51 -8.87 -5.07 5.48
CA PHE A 51 -8.57 -6.31 4.75
C PHE A 51 -7.16 -6.82 5.05
N VAL A 52 -6.17 -5.92 5.08
CA VAL A 52 -4.79 -6.29 5.41
C VAL A 52 -4.68 -6.79 6.86
N ARG A 53 -5.37 -6.13 7.80
CA ARG A 53 -5.41 -6.56 9.21
C ARG A 53 -6.12 -7.90 9.40
N GLU A 54 -7.17 -8.20 8.64
CA GLU A 54 -7.81 -9.52 8.62
C GLU A 54 -6.86 -10.61 8.10
N LEU A 55 -6.10 -10.31 7.04
CA LEU A 55 -5.11 -11.24 6.49
C LEU A 55 -3.93 -11.48 7.45
N GLU A 56 -3.48 -10.47 8.17
CA GLU A 56 -2.45 -10.65 9.22
C GLU A 56 -2.98 -11.43 10.42
N SER A 57 -4.18 -11.08 10.92
CA SER A 57 -4.78 -11.72 12.10
C SER A 57 -5.22 -13.16 11.86
N SER A 58 -5.63 -13.51 10.64
CA SER A 58 -5.90 -14.90 10.24
C SER A 58 -4.64 -15.78 10.15
N GLY A 59 -3.45 -15.18 10.22
CA GLY A 59 -2.18 -15.89 10.05
C GLY A 59 -1.88 -16.30 8.61
N LEU A 60 -2.73 -15.93 7.64
CA LEU A 60 -2.57 -16.28 6.23
C LEU A 60 -1.24 -15.78 5.68
N ILE A 61 -0.87 -14.52 5.97
CA ILE A 61 0.41 -13.95 5.53
C ILE A 61 1.58 -14.75 6.11
N LYS A 62 1.56 -15.11 7.41
CA LYS A 62 2.62 -15.91 8.04
C LYS A 62 2.75 -17.33 7.45
N ASN A 63 1.66 -17.90 6.95
CA ASN A 63 1.66 -19.23 6.34
C ASN A 63 2.11 -19.23 4.88
N LEU A 64 1.91 -18.12 4.15
CA LEU A 64 2.35 -17.97 2.75
C LEU A 64 3.88 -17.85 2.62
N TYR A 65 4.55 -17.30 3.63
CA TYR A 65 6.01 -17.07 3.63
C TYR A 65 6.78 -18.08 4.49
N ARG A 66 6.23 -19.28 4.66
CA ARG A 66 6.88 -20.38 5.39
C ARG A 66 7.66 -21.31 4.47
#